data_AF-A0A1I6KD17-F1
#
_entry.id   AF-A0A1I6KD17-F1
#
_cell.length_a   1.000
_cell.length_b   1.000
_cell.length_c   1.000
_cell.angle_alpha   90.00
_cell.angle_beta   90.00
_cell.angle_gamma   90.00
#
_symmetry.space_group_name_H-M   'P 1'
#
loop_
_entity.id
_entity.type
_entity.pdbx_description
1 polymer ?
#
loop_
_entity_poly.entity_id
_entity_poly.type
_entity_poly.pdbx_seq_one_letter_code
_entity_poly.pdbx_strand_id
1 'polypeptide(L)'
;MLVASGVALVLGSGAVRTGMAIELAGLAGIAAGFTLWRRGRKRWSLVLAGLGFVGCLVGVVAFLGRAPGPSAAIQSLPAMLGVPVLAAALVPVRGSGSRTLVKLGVGSVFLTVLLAGFFRSAAPAVLLGATAASVVAWDAGEQAIGLGEQLGRSATTWRLELVHVGATGLVAVAAVGGVYATRTVATGTPSFAGFTATAVALLLLVVALRP
;
A
#
# COMPACT_ATOMS: atom_id res chain seq x y z
N MET A 1 -4.67 -4.82 2.89
CA MET A 1 -5.94 -4.39 3.51
C MET A 1 -5.89 -2.92 3.92
N LEU A 2 -4.93 -2.48 4.73
CA LEU A 2 -4.76 -1.07 5.15
C LEU A 2 -4.66 -0.04 3.99
N VAL A 3 -3.92 -0.39 2.94
CA VAL A 3 -3.76 0.44 1.73
C VAL A 3 -5.07 0.66 0.98
N ALA A 4 -5.85 -0.41 0.78
CA ALA A 4 -7.12 -0.35 0.07
C ALA A 4 -8.20 0.39 0.89
N SER A 5 -8.20 0.27 2.22
CA SER A 5 -9.05 1.10 3.09
C SER A 5 -8.68 2.59 3.06
N GLY A 6 -7.40 2.92 2.90
CA GLY A 6 -6.94 4.30 2.72
C GLY A 6 -7.46 4.90 1.41
N VAL A 7 -7.35 4.17 0.30
CA VAL A 7 -7.84 4.63 -1.02
C VAL A 7 -9.37 4.76 -1.07
N ALA A 8 -10.11 3.90 -0.36
CA ALA A 8 -11.58 3.97 -0.28
C ALA A 8 -12.08 5.25 0.40
N LEU A 9 -11.29 5.81 1.33
CA LEU A 9 -11.56 7.08 2.00
C LEU A 9 -11.21 8.30 1.13
N VAL A 10 -10.36 8.15 0.11
CA VAL A 10 -9.84 9.25 -0.73
C VAL A 10 -10.80 9.64 -1.86
N LEU A 11 -11.62 8.74 -2.41
CA LEU A 11 -12.15 8.89 -3.78
C LEU A 11 -13.68 8.87 -3.95
N GLY A 12 -14.45 9.09 -2.89
CA GLY A 12 -15.74 9.82 -2.89
C GLY A 12 -16.88 9.46 -3.86
N SER A 13 -16.80 8.40 -4.68
CA SER A 13 -17.82 8.04 -5.67
C SER A 13 -18.29 6.60 -5.50
N GLY A 14 -19.57 6.33 -5.81
CA GLY A 14 -20.15 4.98 -5.72
C GLY A 14 -19.37 3.96 -6.55
N ALA A 15 -18.86 4.37 -7.71
CA ALA A 15 -18.06 3.56 -8.62
C ALA A 15 -16.73 3.10 -8.01
N VAL A 16 -15.97 4.02 -7.40
CA VAL A 16 -14.69 3.70 -6.73
C VAL A 16 -14.93 2.78 -5.54
N ARG A 17 -15.97 3.04 -4.74
CA ARG A 17 -16.36 2.17 -3.62
C ARG A 17 -16.67 0.75 -4.06
N THR A 18 -17.42 0.58 -5.15
CA THR A 18 -17.76 -0.76 -5.65
C THR A 18 -16.54 -1.50 -6.18
N GLY A 19 -15.67 -0.83 -6.94
CA GLY A 19 -14.42 -1.43 -7.43
C GLY A 19 -13.50 -1.86 -6.29
N MET A 20 -13.29 -0.97 -5.31
CA MET A 20 -12.49 -1.25 -4.11
C MET A 20 -13.05 -2.39 -3.27
N ALA A 21 -14.38 -2.47 -3.10
CA ALA A 21 -15.01 -3.55 -2.33
C ALA A 21 -14.73 -4.93 -2.98
N ILE A 22 -14.79 -4.99 -4.31
CA ILE A 22 -14.47 -6.20 -5.07
C ILE A 22 -12.97 -6.53 -4.95
N GLU A 23 -12.08 -5.54 -5.03
CA GLU A 23 -10.64 -5.75 -4.80
C GLU A 23 -10.34 -6.23 -3.39
N LEU A 24 -11.00 -5.68 -2.38
CA LEU A 24 -10.87 -6.12 -0.99
C LEU A 24 -11.31 -7.57 -0.81
N ALA A 25 -12.40 -7.98 -1.47
CA ALA A 25 -12.84 -9.37 -1.48
C ALA A 25 -11.83 -10.28 -2.20
N GLY A 26 -11.26 -9.81 -3.32
CA GLY A 26 -10.18 -10.51 -4.03
C GLY A 26 -8.94 -10.70 -3.15
N LEU A 27 -8.49 -9.64 -2.49
CA LEU A 27 -7.38 -9.67 -1.53
C LEU A 27 -7.65 -10.61 -0.35
N ALA A 28 -8.88 -10.64 0.17
CA ALA A 28 -9.27 -11.58 1.22
C ALA A 28 -9.16 -13.03 0.73
N GLY A 29 -9.56 -13.31 -0.51
CA GLY A 29 -9.37 -14.61 -1.16
C GLY A 29 -7.90 -15.01 -1.28
N ILE A 30 -7.02 -14.08 -1.65
CA ILE A 30 -5.57 -14.31 -1.72
C ILE A 30 -4.99 -14.60 -0.34
N ALA A 31 -5.37 -13.80 0.67
CA ALA A 31 -4.95 -14.01 2.05
C ALA A 31 -5.42 -15.39 2.58
N ALA A 32 -6.67 -15.77 2.32
CA ALA A 32 -7.21 -17.08 2.65
C ALA A 32 -6.43 -18.21 1.94
N GLY A 33 -6.11 -18.04 0.66
CA GLY A 33 -5.23 -18.95 -0.08
C GLY A 33 -3.89 -19.15 0.61
N PHE A 34 -3.26 -18.07 1.08
CA PHE A 34 -1.98 -18.12 1.79
C PHE A 34 -2.09 -18.88 3.12
N THR A 35 -3.19 -18.71 3.87
CA THR A 35 -3.41 -19.48 5.11
C THR A 35 -3.56 -20.98 4.85
N LEU A 36 -4.20 -21.38 3.74
CA LEU A 36 -4.33 -22.79 3.36
C LEU A 36 -3.01 -23.38 2.88
N TRP A 37 -2.14 -22.58 2.26
CA TRP A 37 -0.81 -23.01 1.85
C TRP A 37 0.05 -23.41 3.05
N ARG A 38 0.01 -22.59 4.12
CA ARG A 38 0.69 -22.88 5.39
C ARG A 38 0.17 -24.15 6.06
N ARG A 39 -1.08 -24.53 5.82
CA ARG A 39 -1.69 -25.79 6.30
C ARG A 39 -1.38 -27.01 5.40
N GLY A 40 -0.48 -26.88 4.43
CA GLY A 40 -0.08 -27.97 3.53
C GLY A 40 -1.05 -28.24 2.37
N ARG A 41 -2.19 -27.53 2.29
CA ARG A 41 -3.21 -27.73 1.24
C ARG A 41 -2.90 -26.92 -0.02
N LYS A 42 -1.78 -27.26 -0.69
CA LYS A 42 -1.24 -26.52 -1.85
C LYS A 42 -2.21 -26.37 -3.02
N ARG A 43 -3.06 -27.38 -3.30
CA ARG A 43 -4.04 -27.31 -4.41
C ARG A 43 -5.10 -26.24 -4.16
N TRP A 44 -5.68 -26.24 -2.95
CA TRP A 44 -6.72 -25.27 -2.56
C TRP A 44 -6.17 -23.84 -2.40
N SER A 45 -4.92 -23.69 -1.97
CA SER A 45 -4.30 -22.36 -1.88
C SER A 45 -4.15 -21.69 -3.25
N LEU A 46 -3.81 -22.47 -4.29
CA LEU A 46 -3.65 -21.94 -5.65
C LEU A 46 -4.99 -21.51 -6.23
N VAL A 47 -6.04 -22.31 -6.01
CA VAL A 47 -7.40 -21.98 -6.47
C VAL A 47 -7.90 -20.69 -5.81
N LEU A 48 -7.78 -20.56 -4.49
CA LEU A 48 -8.21 -19.34 -3.78
C LEU A 48 -7.38 -18.11 -4.14
N ALA A 49 -6.05 -18.25 -4.29
CA ALA A 49 -5.20 -17.16 -4.73
C ALA A 49 -5.51 -16.72 -6.17
N GLY A 50 -5.76 -17.69 -7.07
CA GLY A 50 -6.18 -17.42 -8.44
C GLY A 50 -7.54 -16.72 -8.50
N LEU A 51 -8.55 -17.23 -7.81
CA LEU A 51 -9.87 -16.61 -7.72
C LEU A 51 -9.81 -15.21 -7.11
N GLY A 52 -9.00 -15.03 -6.06
CA GLY A 52 -8.80 -13.73 -5.43
C GLY A 52 -8.12 -12.73 -6.37
N PHE A 53 -7.12 -13.16 -7.15
CA PHE A 53 -6.46 -12.33 -8.15
C PHE A 53 -7.41 -11.93 -9.28
N VAL A 54 -8.21 -12.87 -9.78
CA VAL A 54 -9.29 -12.58 -10.75
C VAL A 54 -10.28 -11.60 -10.14
N GLY A 55 -10.66 -11.76 -8.87
CA GLY A 55 -11.47 -10.80 -8.12
C GLY A 55 -10.90 -9.39 -8.15
N CYS A 56 -9.60 -9.22 -7.90
CA CYS A 56 -8.94 -7.91 -8.02
C CYS A 56 -9.08 -7.33 -9.44
N LEU A 57 -8.84 -8.13 -10.49
CA LEU A 57 -9.01 -7.67 -11.87
C LEU A 57 -10.47 -7.28 -12.19
N VAL A 58 -11.44 -8.03 -11.68
CA VAL A 58 -12.88 -7.69 -11.82
C VAL A 58 -13.17 -6.36 -11.13
N GLY A 59 -12.54 -6.06 -10.00
CA GLY A 59 -12.64 -4.75 -9.33
C GLY A 59 -12.18 -3.60 -10.23
N VAL A 60 -11.05 -3.76 -10.93
CA VAL A 60 -10.53 -2.78 -11.89
C VAL A 60 -11.52 -2.56 -13.05
N VAL A 61 -12.02 -3.65 -13.63
CA VAL A 61 -12.98 -3.59 -14.75
C VAL A 61 -14.29 -2.94 -14.31
N ALA A 62 -14.80 -3.27 -13.12
CA ALA A 62 -16.01 -2.70 -12.56
C ALA A 62 -15.87 -1.19 -12.29
N PHE A 63 -14.69 -0.75 -11.84
CA PHE A 63 -14.38 0.68 -11.71
C PHE A 63 -14.38 1.38 -13.07
N LEU A 64 -13.65 0.85 -14.05
CA LEU A 64 -13.56 1.42 -15.40
C LEU A 64 -14.93 1.57 -16.07
N GLY A 65 -15.81 0.56 -15.91
CA GLY A 65 -17.17 0.60 -16.47
C GLY A 65 -18.12 1.60 -15.79
N ARG A 66 -17.72 2.20 -14.66
CA ARG A 66 -18.53 3.15 -13.88
C ARG A 66 -17.81 4.47 -13.61
N ALA A 67 -16.63 4.68 -14.15
CA ALA A 67 -15.83 5.86 -13.88
C ALA A 67 -16.60 7.12 -14.32
N PRO A 68 -16.83 8.10 -13.43
CA PRO A 68 -17.67 9.27 -13.73
C PRO A 68 -17.03 10.23 -14.75
N GLY A 69 -15.76 10.02 -15.13
CA GLY A 69 -15.06 10.78 -16.16
C GLY A 69 -13.56 10.48 -16.21
N PRO A 70 -12.85 11.01 -17.22
CA PRO A 70 -11.42 10.77 -17.42
C PRO A 70 -10.55 11.30 -16.27
N SER A 71 -10.95 12.39 -15.63
CA SER A 71 -10.24 12.95 -14.46
C SER A 71 -10.25 11.99 -13.26
N ALA A 72 -11.39 11.38 -12.95
CA ALA A 72 -11.52 10.38 -11.89
C ALA A 72 -10.73 9.10 -12.22
N ALA A 73 -10.72 8.70 -13.50
CA ALA A 73 -9.92 7.58 -13.97
C ALA A 73 -8.41 7.85 -13.76
N ILE A 74 -7.89 9.00 -14.20
CA ILE A 74 -6.47 9.37 -14.03
C ILE A 74 -6.04 9.33 -12.56
N GLN A 75 -6.89 9.83 -11.64
CA GLN A 75 -6.56 9.85 -10.22
C GLN A 75 -6.58 8.45 -9.59
N SER A 76 -7.52 7.59 -9.95
CA SER A 76 -7.82 6.35 -9.23
C SER A 76 -7.20 5.10 -9.86
N LEU A 77 -6.92 5.14 -11.17
CA LEU A 77 -6.38 4.00 -11.92
C LEU A 77 -5.06 3.49 -11.37
N PRO A 78 -4.09 4.33 -10.97
CA PRO A 78 -2.82 3.82 -10.46
C PRO A 78 -3.02 2.94 -9.22
N ALA A 79 -3.95 3.27 -8.31
CA ALA A 79 -4.25 2.44 -7.15
C ALA A 79 -4.96 1.14 -7.55
N MET A 80 -5.96 1.22 -8.43
CA MET A 80 -6.68 0.05 -8.95
C MET A 80 -5.76 -0.93 -9.68
N LEU A 81 -4.70 -0.46 -10.35
CA LEU A 81 -3.71 -1.35 -10.95
C LEU A 81 -2.64 -1.78 -9.94
N GLY A 82 -2.31 -0.92 -8.98
CA GLY A 82 -1.30 -1.19 -7.96
C GLY A 82 -1.68 -2.30 -7.00
N VAL A 83 -2.96 -2.40 -6.63
CA VAL A 83 -3.46 -3.46 -5.75
C VAL A 83 -3.27 -4.87 -6.34
N PRO A 84 -3.71 -5.18 -7.58
CA PRO A 84 -3.46 -6.49 -8.18
C PRO A 84 -1.98 -6.73 -8.45
N VAL A 85 -1.19 -5.71 -8.82
CA VAL A 85 0.28 -5.86 -8.99
C VAL A 85 0.95 -6.23 -7.66
N LEU A 86 0.58 -5.56 -6.57
CA LEU A 86 1.07 -5.89 -5.22
C LEU A 86 0.60 -7.28 -4.80
N ALA A 87 -0.66 -7.63 -5.10
CA ALA A 87 -1.20 -8.95 -4.81
C ALA A 87 -0.45 -10.06 -5.58
N ALA A 88 -0.07 -9.81 -6.84
CA ALA A 88 0.73 -10.70 -7.67
C ALA A 88 2.16 -10.92 -7.12
N ALA A 89 2.69 -9.95 -6.36
CA ALA A 89 3.96 -10.09 -5.66
C ALA A 89 3.88 -11.13 -4.52
N LEU A 90 2.68 -11.28 -3.93
CA LEU A 90 2.40 -12.14 -2.77
C LEU A 90 1.87 -13.53 -3.17
N VAL A 91 1.63 -13.78 -4.46
CA VAL A 91 1.11 -15.08 -4.93
C VAL A 91 2.13 -16.18 -4.60
N PRO A 92 1.73 -17.22 -3.83
CA PRO A 92 2.63 -18.25 -3.30
C PRO A 92 3.33 -19.11 -4.38
N VAL A 93 2.90 -19.00 -5.64
CA VAL A 93 3.53 -19.66 -6.80
C VAL A 93 4.96 -19.17 -7.03
N ARG A 94 5.27 -17.89 -6.72
CA ARG A 94 6.52 -17.26 -7.16
C ARG A 94 7.77 -17.57 -6.34
N GLY A 95 7.73 -18.45 -5.35
CA GLY A 95 8.92 -18.96 -4.66
C GLY A 95 9.63 -17.96 -3.73
N SER A 96 10.09 -16.82 -4.27
CA SER A 96 10.85 -15.76 -3.59
C SER A 96 10.10 -14.41 -3.48
N GLY A 97 8.88 -14.31 -4.02
CA GLY A 97 8.25 -13.01 -4.26
C GLY A 97 9.04 -12.18 -5.27
N SER A 98 8.54 -10.99 -5.63
CA SER A 98 9.23 -10.10 -6.56
C SER A 98 9.31 -8.69 -5.98
N ARG A 99 10.53 -8.25 -5.66
CA ARG A 99 10.79 -6.88 -5.19
C ARG A 99 10.31 -5.86 -6.20
N THR A 100 10.46 -6.15 -7.49
CA THR A 100 9.97 -5.30 -8.58
C THR A 100 8.45 -5.15 -8.54
N LEU A 101 7.69 -6.23 -8.31
CA LEU A 101 6.23 -6.15 -8.21
C LEU A 101 5.77 -5.41 -6.94
N VAL A 102 6.48 -5.56 -5.81
CA VAL A 102 6.19 -4.76 -4.60
C VAL A 102 6.41 -3.28 -4.88
N LYS A 103 7.54 -2.91 -5.49
CA LYS A 103 7.86 -1.52 -5.83
C LYS A 103 6.87 -0.93 -6.83
N LEU A 104 6.50 -1.67 -7.88
CA LEU A 104 5.51 -1.21 -8.86
C LEU A 104 4.11 -1.09 -8.24
N GLY A 105 3.70 -2.07 -7.44
CA GLY A 105 2.39 -2.09 -6.79
C GLY A 105 2.24 -0.98 -5.76
N VAL A 106 3.20 -0.83 -4.85
CA VAL A 106 3.17 0.25 -3.86
C VAL A 106 3.43 1.62 -4.50
N GLY A 107 4.33 1.71 -5.47
CA GLY A 107 4.62 2.95 -6.18
C GLY A 107 3.40 3.50 -6.93
N SER A 108 2.60 2.63 -7.55
CA SER A 108 1.37 3.03 -8.23
C SER A 108 0.24 3.41 -7.25
N VAL A 109 0.12 2.74 -6.11
CA VAL A 109 -0.74 3.18 -5.01
C VAL A 109 -0.30 4.56 -4.50
N PHE A 110 0.99 4.76 -4.24
CA PHE A 110 1.52 6.02 -3.75
C PHE A 110 1.32 7.15 -4.76
N LEU A 111 1.46 6.86 -6.05
CA LEU A 111 1.15 7.80 -7.12
C LEU A 111 -0.31 8.29 -7.06
N THR A 112 -1.26 7.43 -6.69
CA THR A 112 -2.66 7.84 -6.48
C THR A 112 -2.79 8.84 -5.34
N VAL A 113 -2.03 8.67 -4.25
CA VAL A 113 -2.01 9.62 -3.14
C VAL A 113 -1.46 10.97 -3.59
N LEU A 114 -0.39 10.98 -4.39
CA LEU A 114 0.18 12.21 -4.95
C LEU A 114 -0.80 12.93 -5.88
N LEU A 115 -1.46 12.19 -6.77
CA LEU A 115 -2.48 12.74 -7.67
C LEU A 115 -3.67 13.28 -6.88
N ALA A 116 -4.13 12.57 -5.85
CA ALA A 116 -5.22 13.03 -5.00
C ALA A 116 -4.86 14.31 -4.22
N GLY A 117 -3.61 14.44 -3.78
CA GLY A 117 -3.09 15.67 -3.19
C GLY A 117 -3.01 16.83 -4.19
N PHE A 118 -2.49 16.55 -5.39
CA PHE A 118 -2.35 17.54 -6.47
C PHE A 118 -3.69 18.12 -6.91
N PHE A 119 -4.69 17.26 -7.13
CA PHE A 119 -6.05 17.67 -7.48
C PHE A 119 -6.89 18.14 -6.28
N ARG A 120 -6.32 18.14 -5.07
CA ARG A 120 -7.00 18.46 -3.81
C ARG A 120 -8.32 17.68 -3.62
N SER A 121 -8.35 16.44 -4.10
CA SER A 121 -9.54 15.59 -4.09
C SER A 121 -9.75 14.84 -2.77
N ALA A 122 -8.81 14.93 -1.83
CA ALA A 122 -8.94 14.35 -0.50
C ALA A 122 -8.40 15.24 0.62
N ALA A 123 -8.93 15.04 1.83
CA ALA A 123 -8.50 15.76 3.01
C ALA A 123 -7.05 15.40 3.40
N PRO A 124 -6.25 16.33 3.94
CA PRO A 124 -4.85 16.08 4.31
C PRO A 124 -4.63 14.88 5.23
N ALA A 125 -5.54 14.67 6.20
CA ALA A 125 -5.48 13.53 7.12
C ALA A 125 -5.55 12.19 6.38
N VAL A 126 -6.39 12.11 5.34
CA VAL A 126 -6.58 10.90 4.54
C VAL A 126 -5.34 10.63 3.68
N LEU A 127 -4.77 11.68 3.07
CA LEU A 127 -3.55 11.58 2.27
C LEU A 127 -2.35 11.12 3.12
N LEU A 128 -2.22 11.64 4.35
CA LEU A 128 -1.19 11.22 5.30
C LEU A 128 -1.38 9.76 5.71
N GLY A 129 -2.61 9.34 6.03
CA GLY A 129 -2.92 7.95 6.37
C GLY A 129 -2.65 6.99 5.20
N ALA A 130 -3.02 7.36 3.97
CA ALA A 130 -2.76 6.56 2.78
C ALA A 130 -1.26 6.47 2.45
N THR A 131 -0.51 7.56 2.66
CA THR A 131 0.95 7.56 2.54
C THR A 131 1.58 6.61 3.55
N ALA A 132 1.22 6.74 4.83
CA ALA A 132 1.69 5.88 5.90
C ALA A 132 1.39 4.40 5.61
N ALA A 133 0.17 4.07 5.20
CA ALA A 133 -0.21 2.71 4.83
C ALA A 133 0.60 2.18 3.63
N SER A 134 0.91 3.03 2.65
CA SER A 134 1.74 2.66 1.50
C SER A 134 3.17 2.34 1.92
N VAL A 135 3.78 3.19 2.76
CA VAL A 135 5.13 2.97 3.29
C VAL A 135 5.20 1.67 4.10
N VAL A 136 4.25 1.44 5.01
CA VAL A 136 4.18 0.19 5.80
C VAL A 136 4.02 -1.03 4.88
N ALA A 137 3.23 -0.93 3.82
CA ALA A 137 3.05 -2.03 2.86
C ALA A 137 4.32 -2.32 2.05
N TRP A 138 5.07 -1.29 1.65
CA TRP A 138 6.38 -1.47 1.00
C TRP A 138 7.34 -2.16 1.95
N ASP A 139 7.56 -1.59 3.13
CA ASP A 139 8.51 -2.09 4.12
C ASP A 139 8.22 -3.56 4.50
N ALA A 140 6.96 -3.87 4.79
CA ALA A 140 6.51 -5.25 5.02
C ALA A 140 6.81 -6.19 3.83
N GLY A 141 6.65 -5.71 2.61
CA GLY A 141 6.91 -6.47 1.38
C GLY A 141 8.40 -6.74 1.15
N GLU A 142 9.26 -5.74 1.31
CA GLU A 142 10.72 -5.91 1.20
C GLU A 142 11.25 -6.82 2.31
N GLN A 143 10.79 -6.64 3.55
CA GLN A 143 11.21 -7.47 4.68
C GLN A 143 10.77 -8.92 4.50
N ALA A 144 9.53 -9.18 4.06
CA ALA A 144 9.05 -10.53 3.81
C ALA A 144 9.84 -11.24 2.70
N ILE A 145 10.20 -10.53 1.63
CA ILE A 145 11.03 -11.07 0.54
C ILE A 145 12.45 -11.36 1.04
N GLY A 146 13.08 -10.42 1.73
CA GLY A 146 14.43 -10.59 2.27
C GLY A 146 14.53 -11.75 3.27
N LEU A 147 13.55 -11.90 4.17
CA LEU A 147 13.48 -13.03 5.10
C LEU A 147 13.26 -14.36 4.35
N GLY A 148 12.45 -14.36 3.29
CA GLY A 148 12.25 -15.53 2.44
C GLY A 148 13.51 -15.97 1.69
N GLU A 149 14.34 -15.02 1.27
CA GLU A 149 15.65 -15.26 0.63
C GLU A 149 16.68 -15.80 1.63
N GLN A 150 16.72 -15.28 2.85
CA GLN A 150 17.76 -15.63 3.84
C GLN A 150 17.47 -16.87 4.69
N LEU A 151 16.23 -17.04 5.16
CA LEU A 151 15.88 -18.09 6.13
C LEU A 151 15.20 -19.31 5.49
N GLY A 152 14.78 -19.18 4.23
CA GLY A 152 14.05 -20.22 3.50
C GLY A 152 12.61 -20.43 4.04
N ARG A 153 11.75 -21.02 3.21
CA ARG A 153 10.29 -21.09 3.44
C ARG A 153 9.83 -21.94 4.64
N SER A 154 10.73 -22.73 5.23
CA SER A 154 10.40 -23.62 6.35
C SER A 154 10.55 -22.94 7.71
N ALA A 155 11.25 -21.81 7.78
CA ALA A 155 11.46 -21.07 9.01
C ALA A 155 10.19 -20.28 9.39
N THR A 156 9.77 -20.38 10.64
CA THR A 156 8.63 -19.59 11.14
C THR A 156 9.09 -18.18 11.50
N THR A 157 8.93 -17.23 10.57
CA THR A 157 9.33 -15.81 10.75
C THR A 157 8.21 -14.91 11.26
N TRP A 158 7.02 -15.46 11.54
CA TRP A 158 5.81 -14.66 11.76
C TRP A 158 5.93 -13.64 12.90
N ARG A 159 6.61 -14.00 14.00
CA ARG A 159 6.78 -13.11 15.16
C ARG A 159 7.69 -11.93 14.81
N LEU A 160 8.78 -12.21 14.11
CA LEU A 160 9.73 -11.19 13.65
C LEU A 160 9.08 -10.24 12.65
N GLU A 161 8.36 -10.78 11.68
CA GLU A 161 7.60 -9.99 10.69
C GLU A 161 6.59 -9.07 11.40
N LEU A 162 5.85 -9.56 12.39
CA LEU A 162 4.87 -8.74 13.11
C LEU A 162 5.47 -7.64 13.97
N VAL A 163 6.57 -7.94 14.67
CA VAL A 163 7.26 -6.93 15.46
C VAL A 163 7.80 -5.84 14.54
N HIS A 164 8.39 -6.22 13.40
CA HIS A 164 8.90 -5.27 12.44
C HIS A 164 7.80 -4.40 11.83
N VAL A 165 6.74 -5.03 11.29
CA VAL A 165 5.60 -4.31 10.71
C VAL A 165 4.90 -3.45 11.76
N GLY A 166 4.80 -3.93 13.01
CA GLY A 166 4.27 -3.18 14.14
C GLY A 166 5.11 -1.95 14.47
N ALA A 167 6.44 -2.09 14.50
CA ALA A 167 7.37 -0.98 14.71
C ALA A 167 7.28 0.04 13.57
N THR A 168 7.30 -0.40 12.32
CA THR A 168 7.11 0.47 11.14
C THR A 168 5.76 1.19 11.20
N GLY A 169 4.70 0.49 11.63
CA GLY A 169 3.38 1.07 11.87
C GLY A 169 3.40 2.16 12.94
N LEU A 170 4.06 1.94 14.08
CA LEU A 170 4.21 2.95 15.14
C LEU A 170 4.98 4.18 14.65
N VAL A 171 6.07 3.98 13.92
CA VAL A 171 6.84 5.08 13.31
C VAL A 171 5.96 5.87 12.34
N ALA A 172 5.18 5.18 11.52
CA ALA A 172 4.26 5.83 10.58
C ALA A 172 3.18 6.65 11.31
N VAL A 173 2.60 6.13 12.40
CA VAL A 173 1.64 6.86 13.24
C VAL A 173 2.28 8.07 13.90
N ALA A 174 3.49 7.92 14.46
CA ALA A 174 4.24 9.03 15.06
C ALA A 174 4.55 10.13 14.03
N ALA A 175 4.94 9.74 12.81
CA ALA A 175 5.18 10.68 11.72
C ALA A 175 3.90 11.45 11.33
N VAL A 176 2.77 10.75 11.16
CA VAL A 176 1.47 11.39 10.89
C VAL A 176 1.07 12.34 12.02
N GLY A 177 1.24 11.92 13.27
CA GLY A 177 0.98 12.75 14.46
C GLY A 177 1.86 13.99 14.52
N GLY A 178 3.15 13.86 14.22
CA GLY A 178 4.09 14.98 14.15
C GLY A 178 3.72 16.02 13.08
N VAL A 179 3.28 15.56 11.90
CA VAL A 179 2.78 16.47 10.85
C VAL A 179 1.51 17.20 11.31
N TYR A 180 0.62 16.51 12.04
CA TYR A 180 -0.60 17.15 12.57
C TYR A 180 -0.28 18.19 13.66
N ALA A 181 0.62 17.85 14.59
CA ALA A 181 1.04 18.74 15.66
C ALA A 181 1.75 19.99 15.13
N THR A 182 2.63 19.83 14.14
CA THR A 182 3.30 20.97 13.50
C THR A 182 2.30 21.85 12.76
N ARG A 183 1.30 21.28 12.11
CA ARG A 183 0.23 22.05 11.45
C ARG A 183 -0.57 22.92 12.44
N THR A 184 -0.77 22.49 13.68
CA THR A 184 -1.53 23.28 14.67
C THR A 184 -0.75 24.48 15.21
N VAL A 185 0.58 24.46 15.12
CA VAL A 185 1.46 25.53 15.64
C VAL A 185 2.01 26.39 14.49
N ALA A 186 2.02 25.88 13.26
CA ALA A 186 2.45 26.60 12.07
C ALA A 186 1.49 27.76 11.76
N THR A 187 1.96 28.99 12.00
CA THR A 187 1.20 30.24 11.76
C THR A 187 1.50 30.87 10.39
N GLY A 188 2.44 30.30 9.62
CA GLY A 188 2.87 30.83 8.32
C GLY A 188 2.34 30.04 7.11
N THR A 189 2.31 30.68 5.94
CA THR A 189 2.04 30.01 4.66
C THR A 189 3.18 29.04 4.32
N PRO A 190 2.89 27.84 3.78
CA PRO A 190 3.93 26.91 3.32
C PRO A 190 4.84 27.61 2.31
N SER A 191 6.09 27.86 2.68
CA SER A 191 7.08 28.47 1.80
C SER A 191 7.89 27.39 1.11
N PHE A 192 8.22 27.61 -0.16
CA PHE A 192 9.12 26.73 -0.91
C PHE A 192 10.46 26.56 -0.17
N ALA A 193 10.95 27.64 0.45
CA ALA A 193 12.13 27.63 1.31
C ALA A 193 12.01 26.67 2.51
N GLY A 194 10.86 26.66 3.20
CA GLY A 194 10.60 25.77 4.33
C GLY A 194 10.54 24.30 3.90
N PHE A 195 9.94 24.03 2.74
CA PHE A 195 9.96 22.70 2.13
C PHE A 195 11.40 22.25 1.81
N THR A 196 12.19 23.09 1.14
CA THR A 196 13.59 22.77 0.82
C THR A 196 14.44 22.57 2.07
N ALA A 197 14.26 23.38 3.11
CA ALA A 197 14.99 23.23 4.37
C ALA A 197 14.66 21.91 5.07
N THR A 198 13.39 21.50 5.04
CA THR A 198 12.96 20.23 5.61
C THR A 198 13.49 19.04 4.80
N ALA A 199 13.49 19.13 3.46
CA ALA A 199 14.07 18.12 2.59
C ALA A 199 15.59 17.97 2.82
N VAL A 200 16.32 19.09 2.96
CA VAL A 200 17.75 19.10 3.27
C VAL A 200 18.00 18.50 4.66
N ALA A 201 17.23 18.91 5.69
CA ALA A 201 17.35 18.35 7.03
C ALA A 201 17.12 16.83 7.05
N LEU A 202 16.12 16.35 6.28
CA LEU A 202 15.86 14.92 6.13
C LEU A 202 17.02 14.20 5.44
N LEU A 203 17.58 14.78 4.36
CA LEU A 203 18.74 14.22 3.67
C LEU A 203 19.96 14.15 4.59
N LEU A 204 20.25 15.20 5.35
CA LEU A 204 21.34 15.23 6.32
C LEU A 204 21.14 14.18 7.42
N LEU A 205 19.91 14.04 7.92
CA LEU A 205 19.57 13.00 8.90
C LEU A 205 19.82 11.59 8.32
N VAL A 206 19.39 11.34 7.08
CA VAL A 206 19.63 10.06 6.40
C VAL A 206 21.12 9.81 6.21
N VAL A 207 21.90 10.82 5.83
CA VAL A 207 23.36 10.70 5.69
C VAL A 207 24.02 10.41 7.04
N ALA A 208 23.60 11.10 8.11
CA ALA A 208 24.13 10.89 9.46
C ALA A 208 23.79 9.52 10.06
N LEU A 209 22.66 8.93 9.64
CA LEU A 209 22.21 7.61 10.07
C LEU A 209 22.75 6.46 9.20
N ARG A 210 23.47 6.75 8.12
CA ARG A 210 24.15 5.72 7.34
C ARG A 210 25.41 5.27 8.10
N PRO A 211 25.51 3.99 8.50
CA PRO A 211 26.73 3.44 9.07
C PRO A 211 27.87 3.37 8.04
#